data_AF-B7VDG6-F1
#
_entry.id   AF-B7VDG6-F1
#
_cell.length_a   1.000
_cell.length_b   1.000
_cell.length_c   1.000
_cell.angle_alpha   90.00
_cell.angle_beta   90.00
_cell.angle_gamma   90.00
#
_symmetry.space_group_name_H-M   'P 1'
#
loop_
_entity.id
_entity.type
_entity.pdbx_description
1 polymer ?
#
loop_
_entity_poly.entity_id
_entity_poly.type
_entity_poly.pdbx_seq_one_letter_code
_entity_poly.pdbx_strand_id
1 'polypeptide(L)'
;MTKLTTRDSNGHDVRIGDSIRVLSLDMDAFDFLQENERNDIESMIDEVFEVEDTYKSGTAKITKSLNRGRGRSETHTITLLPMQFQLVQSTLAGV
;
A
#
# COMPACT_ATOMS: atom_id res chain seq x y z
N MET A 1 -9.70 -6.04 22.25
CA MET A 1 -9.07 -6.42 20.98
C MET A 1 -7.85 -5.54 20.79
N THR A 2 -6.65 -6.12 20.73
CA THR A 2 -5.42 -5.36 20.48
C THR A 2 -5.52 -4.81 19.06
N LYS A 3 -5.51 -3.48 18.90
CA LYS A 3 -5.50 -2.84 17.58
C LYS A 3 -4.20 -3.27 16.91
N LEU A 4 -4.28 -4.00 15.80
CA LEU A 4 -3.10 -4.29 14.99
C LEU A 4 -2.64 -2.94 14.43
N THR A 5 -1.36 -2.65 14.61
CA THR A 5 -0.73 -1.41 14.18
C THR A 5 0.60 -1.78 13.57
N THR A 6 0.90 -1.20 12.42
CA THR A 6 2.23 -1.27 11.82
C THR A 6 2.97 0.05 12.04
N ARG A 7 4.23 0.13 11.62
CA ARG A 7 5.00 1.37 11.58
C ARG A 7 5.46 1.65 10.16
N ASP A 8 5.60 2.93 9.85
CA ASP A 8 6.20 3.36 8.59
C ASP A 8 7.74 3.31 8.65
N SER A 9 8.39 3.71 7.56
CA SER A 9 9.84 3.79 7.43
C SER A 9 10.53 4.71 8.44
N ASN A 10 9.80 5.65 9.05
CA ASN A 10 10.29 6.59 10.05
C ASN A 10 9.90 6.19 11.48
N GLY A 11 9.21 5.05 11.66
CA GLY A 11 8.78 4.54 12.95
C GLY A 11 7.46 5.13 13.46
N HIS A 12 6.72 5.88 12.63
CA HIS A 12 5.38 6.37 12.99
C HIS A 12 4.37 5.22 12.97
N ASP A 13 3.48 5.17 13.96
CA ASP A 13 2.40 4.19 13.98
C ASP A 13 1.41 4.45 12.83
N VAL A 14 1.07 3.38 12.11
CA VAL A 14 0.12 3.38 10.99
C VAL A 14 -1.00 2.39 11.26
N ARG A 15 -2.22 2.80 10.91
CA ARG A 15 -3.46 2.08 11.20
C ARG A 15 -4.36 2.07 9.97
N ILE A 16 -5.37 1.20 9.98
CA ILE A 16 -6.43 1.18 8.98
C ILE A 16 -7.07 2.57 8.85
N GLY A 17 -7.24 3.03 7.61
CA GLY A 17 -7.77 4.34 7.23
C GLY A 17 -6.70 5.43 7.07
N ASP A 18 -5.48 5.25 7.60
CA ASP A 18 -4.41 6.24 7.41
C ASP A 18 -3.97 6.27 5.94
N SER A 19 -3.53 7.44 5.47
CA SER A 19 -2.96 7.60 4.13
C SER A 19 -1.45 7.46 4.17
N ILE A 20 -0.90 6.57 3.36
CA ILE A 20 0.53 6.30 3.25
C ILE A 20 1.01 6.52 1.81
N ARG A 21 2.27 6.92 1.64
CA ARG A 21 2.94 6.94 0.34
C ARG A 21 3.80 5.69 0.19
N VAL A 22 3.72 5.00 -0.94
CA VAL A 22 4.63 3.91 -1.29
C VAL A 22 5.98 4.49 -1.67
N LEU A 23 7.05 4.05 -1.02
CA LEU A 23 8.42 4.50 -1.28
C LEU A 23 9.14 3.59 -2.27
N SER A 24 8.90 2.28 -2.16
CA SER A 24 9.56 1.28 -2.98
C SER A 24 8.79 -0.03 -2.94
N LEU A 25 8.99 -0.85 -3.97
CA LEU A 25 8.51 -2.22 -4.05
C LEU A 25 9.69 -3.10 -4.44
N ASP A 26 9.72 -4.32 -3.92
CA ASP A 26 10.68 -5.33 -4.37
C ASP A 26 10.20 -5.87 -5.73
N MET A 27 10.71 -5.29 -6.81
CA MET A 27 10.23 -5.61 -8.17
C MET A 27 10.62 -7.01 -8.62
N ASP A 28 11.66 -7.60 -8.04
CA ASP A 28 12.08 -8.98 -8.32
C ASP A 28 11.00 -9.97 -7.85
N ALA A 29 10.26 -9.63 -6.80
CA ALA A 29 9.11 -10.41 -6.35
C ALA A 29 7.96 -10.46 -7.37
N PHE A 30 8.00 -9.62 -8.42
CA PHE A 30 6.98 -9.52 -9.46
C PHE A 30 7.48 -9.91 -10.85
N ASP A 31 8.69 -10.48 -10.97
CA ASP A 31 9.28 -10.85 -12.27
C ASP A 31 8.50 -11.93 -13.05
N PHE A 32 7.58 -12.63 -12.37
CA PHE A 32 6.68 -13.59 -13.00
C PHE A 32 5.47 -12.93 -13.71
N LEU A 33 5.23 -11.63 -13.48
CA LEU A 33 4.12 -10.90 -14.08
C LEU A 33 4.43 -10.50 -15.51
N GLN A 34 3.37 -10.30 -16.30
CA GLN A 34 3.50 -9.71 -17.64
C GLN A 34 3.92 -8.24 -17.53
N GLU A 35 4.56 -7.72 -18.57
CA GLU A 35 5.11 -6.36 -18.58
C GLU A 35 4.07 -5.29 -18.23
N ASN A 36 2.85 -5.42 -18.75
CA ASN A 36 1.74 -4.50 -18.43
C ASN A 36 1.41 -4.51 -16.92
N GLU A 37 1.20 -5.69 -16.34
CA GLU A 37 0.89 -5.82 -14.91
C GLU A 37 2.06 -5.33 -14.04
N ARG A 38 3.30 -5.60 -14.46
CA ARG A 38 4.49 -5.10 -13.77
C ARG A 38 4.55 -3.57 -13.78
N ASN A 39 4.25 -2.94 -14.91
CA ASN A 39 4.19 -1.48 -15.02
C ASN A 39 3.08 -0.90 -14.15
N ASP A 40 1.94 -1.58 -14.03
CA ASP A 40 0.86 -1.15 -13.14
C ASP A 40 1.27 -1.21 -11.67
N ILE A 41 1.98 -2.27 -11.26
CA ILE A 41 2.56 -2.39 -9.92
C ILE A 41 3.62 -1.32 -9.67
N GLU A 42 4.54 -1.10 -10.62
CA GLU A 42 5.59 -0.09 -10.53
C GLU A 42 4.99 1.32 -10.39
N SER A 43 3.89 1.60 -11.09
CA SER A 43 3.17 2.87 -10.98
C SER A 43 2.59 3.15 -9.59
N MET A 44 2.57 2.17 -8.68
CA MET A 44 2.16 2.39 -7.30
C MET A 44 3.24 3.11 -6.48
N ILE A 45 4.50 3.10 -6.91
CA ILE A 45 5.59 3.82 -6.25
C ILE A 45 5.32 5.33 -6.34
N ASP A 46 5.58 6.04 -5.24
CA ASP A 46 5.28 7.46 -5.02
C ASP A 46 3.80 7.86 -4.97
N GLU A 47 2.87 6.94 -5.23
CA GLU A 47 1.44 7.17 -5.04
C GLU A 47 1.03 7.04 -3.56
N VAL A 48 -0.10 7.68 -3.22
CA VAL A 48 -0.68 7.68 -1.88
C VAL A 48 -1.92 6.79 -1.86
N PHE A 49 -1.99 5.91 -0.86
CA PHE A 49 -3.09 4.97 -0.68
C PHE A 49 -3.61 5.01 0.76
N GLU A 50 -4.90 4.72 0.91
CA GLU A 50 -5.48 4.41 2.20
C GLU A 50 -5.11 3.00 2.63
N VAL A 51 -4.73 2.82 3.90
CA VAL A 51 -4.44 1.52 4.48
C VAL A 51 -5.76 0.77 4.73
N GLU A 52 -5.94 -0.35 4.04
CA GLU A 52 -7.14 -1.19 4.15
C GLU A 52 -7.07 -2.18 5.31
N ASP A 53 -5.87 -2.68 5.60
CA ASP A 53 -5.62 -3.65 6.68
C ASP A 53 -4.19 -3.53 7.21
N THR A 54 -3.99 -4.01 8.44
CA THR A 54 -2.65 -4.16 9.04
C THR A 54 -2.51 -5.54 9.67
N TYR A 55 -1.41 -6.23 9.38
CA TYR A 55 -1.19 -7.58 9.87
C TYR A 55 -0.28 -7.64 11.10
N LYS A 56 -0.34 -8.74 11.85
CA LYS A 56 0.55 -9.03 12.99
C LYS A 56 2.04 -9.00 12.65
N SER A 57 2.39 -9.21 11.38
CA SER A 57 3.75 -9.11 10.87
C SER A 57 4.28 -7.67 10.80
N GLY A 58 3.45 -6.66 11.12
CA GLY A 58 3.81 -5.26 10.95
C GLY A 58 3.80 -4.86 9.48
N THR A 59 2.81 -5.32 8.72
CA THR A 59 2.66 -4.95 7.30
C THR A 59 1.34 -4.23 7.06
N ALA A 60 1.30 -3.40 6.03
CA ALA A 60 0.10 -2.66 5.61
C ALA A 60 -0.42 -3.23 4.30
N LYS A 61 -1.73 -3.36 4.16
CA LYS A 61 -2.38 -3.74 2.90
C LYS A 61 -2.93 -2.50 2.21
N ILE A 62 -2.64 -2.38 0.91
CA ILE A 62 -3.21 -1.37 0.02
C ILE A 62 -3.74 -2.01 -1.25
N THR A 63 -4.66 -1.33 -1.92
CA THR A 63 -5.23 -1.78 -3.18
C THR A 63 -5.27 -0.63 -4.19
N LYS A 64 -4.78 -0.89 -5.41
CA LYS A 64 -4.95 -0.02 -6.57
C LYS A 64 -6.00 -0.61 -7.50
N SER A 65 -6.95 0.21 -7.95
CA SER A 65 -7.94 -0.18 -8.96
C SER A 65 -7.76 0.67 -10.22
N LEU A 66 -7.62 0.01 -11.36
CA LEU A 66 -7.35 0.59 -12.67
C LEU A 66 -8.56 0.37 -13.58
N ASN A 67 -9.06 1.44 -14.19
CA ASN A 67 -10.11 1.33 -15.20
C ASN A 67 -9.47 1.00 -16.56
N ARG A 68 -9.83 -0.16 -17.14
CA ARG A 68 -9.33 -0.60 -18.45
C ARG A 68 -10.28 -0.25 -19.61
N GLY A 69 -11.32 0.53 -19.32
CA GLY A 69 -12.38 0.86 -20.25
C GLY A 69 -13.37 -0.29 -20.46
N ARG A 70 -14.44 -0.01 -21.23
CA ARG A 70 -15.52 -0.98 -21.54
C ARG A 70 -16.14 -1.65 -20.31
N GLY A 71 -16.19 -0.93 -19.18
CA GLY A 71 -16.71 -1.45 -17.91
C GLY A 71 -15.82 -2.51 -17.25
N ARG A 72 -14.56 -2.66 -17.68
CA ARG A 72 -13.59 -3.54 -17.03
C ARG A 72 -12.69 -2.74 -16.09
N SER A 73 -12.45 -3.32 -14.92
CA SER A 73 -11.45 -2.84 -13.98
C SER A 73 -10.50 -3.97 -13.62
N GLU A 74 -9.25 -3.61 -13.39
CA GLU A 74 -8.25 -4.49 -12.81
C GLU A 74 -7.87 -3.95 -11.44
N THR A 75 -7.53 -4.85 -10.53
CA THR A 75 -7.26 -4.51 -9.14
C THR A 75 -6.00 -5.23 -8.69
N HIS A 76 -5.05 -4.47 -8.15
CA HIS A 76 -3.84 -5.00 -7.56
C HIS A 76 -3.86 -4.72 -6.06
N THR A 77 -3.70 -5.77 -5.27
CA THR A 77 -3.59 -5.69 -3.81
C THR A 77 -2.18 -6.07 -3.41
N ILE A 78 -1.50 -5.20 -2.68
CA ILE A 78 -0.12 -5.41 -2.22
C ILE A 78 -0.06 -5.30 -0.70
N THR A 79 0.77 -6.13 -0.10
CA THR A 79 1.15 -6.03 1.31
C THR A 79 2.55 -5.42 1.40
N LEU A 80 2.67 -4.30 2.09
CA LEU A 80 3.90 -3.51 2.22
C LEU A 80 4.57 -3.76 3.57
N LEU A 81 5.89 -3.92 3.53
CA LEU A 81 6.77 -3.89 4.68
C LEU A 81 6.94 -2.46 5.20
N PRO A 82 7.26 -2.25 6.49
CA PRO A 82 7.45 -0.92 7.08
C PRO A 82 8.36 0.01 6.27
N MET A 83 9.45 -0.53 5.72
CA MET A 83 10.44 0.26 4.97
C MET A 83 9.96 0.69 3.57
N GLN A 84 8.84 0.14 3.10
CA GLN A 84 8.29 0.38 1.76
C GLN A 84 7.28 1.52 1.72
N PHE A 85 6.95 2.15 2.85
CA PHE A 85 6.01 3.26 2.89
C PHE A 85 6.35 4.30 3.95
N GLN A 86 5.74 5.48 3.80
CA GLN A 86 5.75 6.54 4.80
C GLN A 86 4.32 7.02 5.08
N LEU A 87 4.04 7.35 6.34
CA LEU A 87 2.78 7.96 6.72
C LEU A 87 2.69 9.38 6.14
N VAL A 88 1.56 9.69 5.50
CA VAL A 88 1.27 11.03 4.93
C VAL A 88 0.20 11.74 5.76
N GLN A 89 -0.87 11.03 6.13
CA GLN A 89 -1.96 11.59 6.92
C GLN A 89 -2.51 10.54 7.88
N SER A 90 -2.59 10.89 9.16
CA SER A 90 -3.27 10.07 10.15
C SER A 90 -4.74 10.46 10.26
N THR A 91 -5.61 9.45 10.32
CA THR A 91 -7.03 9.58 10.61
C THR A 91 -7.32 10.09 12.03
N LEU A 92 -6.34 10.05 12.92
CA LEU A 92 -6.46 10.51 14.31
C LEU A 92 -6.12 11.99 14.50
N ALA A 93 -5.63 12.67 13.46
CA ALA A 93 -5.27 14.09 13.52
C ALA A 93 -6.49 15.04 13.48
N GLY A 94 -7.71 14.52 13.64
CA GLY A 94 -8.98 15.26 13.57
C GLY A 94 -9.81 15.20 14.86
N VAL A 95 -9.19 15.37 16.03
CA VAL A 95 -9.89 15.56 17.32
C VAL A 95 -9.59 16.92 17.90
#